data_AF-A0A446CQN9-F1
#
_entry.id   AF-A0A446CQN9-F1
#
_cell.length_a   1.000
_cell.length_b   1.000
_cell.length_c   1.000
_cell.angle_alpha   90.00
_cell.angle_beta   90.00
_cell.angle_gamma   90.00
#
_symmetry.space_group_name_H-M   'P 1'
#
loop_
_entity.id
_entity.type
_entity.pdbx_description
1 polymer ?
#
loop_
_entity_poly.entity_id
_entity_poly.type
_entity_poly.pdbx_seq_one_letter_code
_entity_poly.pdbx_strand_id
1 'polypeptide(L)' 'MTVVLVDQNVRRCAEVSDYMYILELGRNKAEGGRESFEDGGGLREMVASWMDYRID' A
#
# COMPACT_ATOMS: atom_id res chain seq x y z
N MET A 1 -16.44 -1.52 -15.98
CA MET A 1 -15.08 -1.17 -16.45
C MET A 1 -14.13 -1.42 -15.31
N THR A 2 -12.99 -2.05 -15.55
CA THR A 2 -11.99 -2.35 -14.51
C THR A 2 -10.69 -1.66 -14.88
N VAL A 3 -10.06 -1.02 -13.91
CA VAL A 3 -8.80 -0.27 -14.09
C VAL A 3 -7.77 -0.80 -13.11
N VAL A 4 -6.54 -1.00 -13.58
CA VAL A 4 -5.38 -1.32 -12.75
C VAL A 4 -4.37 -0.19 -12.92
N LEU A 5 -3.94 0.37 -11.79
CA LEU A 5 -2.92 1.43 -11.69
C LEU A 5 -1.68 0.82 -11.03
N VAL A 6 -0.51 1.21 -11.53
CA VAL A 6 0.77 0.95 -10.85
C VAL A 6 1.47 2.27 -10.63
N ASP A 7 1.76 2.59 -9.38
CA ASP A 7 2.47 3.81 -8.96
C ASP A 7 3.29 3.51 -7.70
N GLN A 8 4.40 4.23 -7.53
CA GLN A 8 5.23 4.19 -6.34
C GLN A 8 4.67 5.09 -5.22
N ASN A 9 3.81 6.06 -5.54
CA ASN A 9 3.15 6.90 -4.56
C ASN A 9 1.97 6.17 -3.89
N VAL A 10 2.29 5.36 -2.89
CA VAL A 10 1.32 4.53 -2.17
C VAL A 10 0.19 5.36 -1.55
N ARG A 11 0.47 6.60 -1.10
CA ARG A 11 -0.56 7.49 -0.52
C ARG A 11 -1.59 7.88 -1.57
N ARG A 12 -1.14 8.23 -2.77
CA ARG A 12 -2.05 8.61 -3.85
C ARG A 12 -2.83 7.41 -4.40
N CYS A 13 -2.22 6.22 -4.45
CA CYS A 13 -2.93 4.99 -4.76
C CYS A 13 -4.07 4.72 -3.77
N ALA A 14 -3.82 4.91 -2.47
CA ALA A 14 -4.81 4.68 -1.43
C ALA A 14 -6.02 5.61 -1.55
N GLU A 15 -5.81 6.87 -1.98
CA GLU A 15 -6.89 7.85 -2.18
C GLU A 15 -7.88 7.44 -3.28
N VAL A 16 -7.40 6.80 -4.35
CA VAL A 16 -8.17 6.58 -5.58
C VAL A 16 -8.61 5.13 -5.81
N SER A 17 -8.04 4.17 -5.10
CA SER A 17 -8.27 2.75 -5.36
C SER A 17 -9.41 2.20 -4.52
N ASP A 18 -10.18 1.27 -5.09
CA ASP A 18 -11.12 0.44 -4.33
C ASP A 18 -10.40 -0.70 -3.60
N TYR A 19 -9.27 -1.15 -4.15
CA TYR A 19 -8.43 -2.21 -3.61
C TYR A 19 -6.97 -1.97 -4.00
N MET A 20 -6.03 -2.32 -3.12
CA MET A 20 -4.59 -2.16 -3.39
C MET A 20 -3.81 -3.45 -3.17
N TYR A 21 -2.74 -3.58 -3.95
CA TYR A 21 -1.67 -4.55 -3.78
C TYR A 21 -0.34 -3.83 -3.64
N ILE A 22 0.48 -4.28 -2.70
CA ILE A 22 1.82 -3.75 -2.46
C ILE A 22 2.80 -4.88 -2.70
N LEU A 23 3.66 -4.70 -3.70
CA LEU A 23 4.60 -5.72 -4.11
C LEU A 23 6.01 -5.36 -3.64
N GLU A 24 6.71 -6.36 -3.09
CA GLU A 24 8.12 -6.26 -2.74
C GLU A 24 8.83 -7.54 -3.17
N LEU A 25 9.95 -7.39 -3.90
CA LEU A 25 10.77 -8.50 -4.39
C LEU A 25 9.96 -9.61 -5.08
N GLY A 26 8.95 -9.21 -5.86
CA GLY A 26 8.08 -10.13 -6.60
C GLY A 26 7.04 -10.86 -5.74
N ARG A 27 6.84 -10.46 -4.49
CA ARG A 27 5.84 -11.03 -3.57
C ARG A 27 4.80 -10.00 -3.17
N ASN A 28 3.57 -10.46 -2.94
CA ASN A 28 2.54 -9.63 -2.30
C ASN A 28 2.91 -9.42 -0.84
N LYS A 29 3.28 -8.19 -0.50
CA LYS A 29 3.66 -7.78 0.84
C LYS A 29 2.45 -7.39 1.68
N ALA A 30 1.47 -6.73 1.06
CA ALA A 30 0.23 -6.32 1.69
C ALA A 30 -0.86 -6.08 0.64
N GLU A 31 -2.11 -6.36 1.02
CA GLU A 31 -3.27 -6.08 0.19
C GLU A 31 -4.47 -5.69 1.06
N GLY A 32 -5.44 -4.98 0.48
CA GLY A 32 -6.65 -4.61 1.21
C GLY A 32 -7.60 -3.71 0.41
N GLY A 33 -8.84 -3.65 0.89
CA GLY A 33 -9.82 -2.67 0.45
C GLY A 33 -9.56 -1.29 1.04
N ARG A 34 -10.26 -0.28 0.54
CA ARG A 34 -10.16 1.12 0.98
C ARG A 34 -10.20 1.29 2.51
N GLU A 35 -11.08 0.57 3.19
CA GLU A 35 -11.21 0.57 4.65
C GLU A 35 -9.92 0.18 5.39
N SER A 36 -9.09 -0.68 4.79
CA SER A 36 -7.83 -1.11 5.37
C SER A 36 -6.76 0.00 5.37
N PHE A 37 -6.97 1.06 4.58
CA PHE A 37 -6.02 2.16 4.40
C PHE A 37 -6.53 3.52 4.88
N GLU A 38 -7.84 3.68 5.06
CA GLU A 38 -8.48 4.92 5.55
C GLU A 38 -8.50 5.05 7.09
N ASP A 39 -8.57 3.94 7.84
CA ASP A 39 -8.67 4.00 9.29
C ASP A 39 -7.32 4.38 9.95
N GLY A 40 -7.20 5.66 10.29
CA GLY A 40 -6.50 6.19 11.47
C GLY A 40 -4.97 6.01 11.58
N GLY A 41 -4.33 5.29 10.65
CA GLY A 41 -2.90 5.00 10.76
C GLY A 41 -2.42 3.77 10.00
N GLY A 42 -3.30 2.87 9.55
CA GLY A 42 -2.90 1.59 8.95
C GLY A 42 -1.87 1.71 7.82
N LEU A 43 -2.11 2.61 6.85
CA LEU A 43 -1.15 2.86 5.78
C LEU A 43 0.18 3.46 6.30
N ARG A 44 0.09 4.37 7.26
CA ARG A 44 1.26 5.08 7.79
C ARG A 44 2.12 4.17 8.65
N GLU A 45 1.53 3.32 9.48
CA GLU A 45 2.21 2.28 10.25
C GLU A 45 2.84 1.23 9.35
N MET A 46 2.11 0.80 8.32
CA MET A 46 2.62 -0.15 7.33
C MET A 46 3.83 0.43 6.59
N VAL A 47 3.76 1.67 6.11
CA VAL A 47 4.89 2.36 5.47
C VAL A 47 6.04 2.59 6.46
N ALA A 48 5.76 2.99 7.69
CA ALA A 48 6.77 3.19 8.72
C ALA A 48 7.55 1.90 9.03
N SER A 49 6.85 0.76 9.10
CA SER A 49 7.49 -0.55 9.30
C SER A 49 8.49 -0.90 8.19
N TRP A 50 8.29 -0.38 6.97
CA TRP A 50 9.21 -0.61 5.85
C TRP A 50 10.43 0.31 5.88
N MET A 51 10.27 1.55 6.37
CA MET A 51 11.40 2.47 6.53
C MET A 51 12.34 2.04 7.66
N ASP A 52 11.84 1.29 8.64
CA ASP A 52 12.62 0.73 9.74
C ASP A 52 13.41 -0.53 9.35
N TYR A 53 13.03 -1.17 8.24
CA TYR A 53 13.86 -2.17 7.56
C TYR A 53 15.06 -1.46 6.90
N ARG A 54 16.10 -1.18 7.68
CA ARG A 54 17.42 -0.91 7.11
C ARG A 54 17.87 -2.14 6.33
N ILE A 55 18.28 -1.91 5.10
CA ILE A 55 18.97 -2.90 4.28
C ILE A 55 20.35 -3.10 4.93
N ASP A 56 20.58 -4.31 5.43
CA ASP A 56 21.91 -4.82 5.79
C ASP A 56 22.80 -4.92 4.54
#